data_AF-A0A1Z5KDH8-F1
#
_entry.id   AF-A0A1Z5KDH8-F1
#
_cell.length_a   1.000
_cell.length_b   1.000
_cell.length_c   1.000
_cell.angle_alpha   90.00
_cell.angle_beta   90.00
_cell.angle_gamma   90.00
#
_symmetry.space_group_name_H-M   'P 1'
#
loop_
_entity.id
_entity.type
_entity.pdbx_description
1 polymer ?
#
loop_
_entity_poly.entity_id
_entity_poly.type
_entity_poly.pdbx_seq_one_letter_code
_entity_poly.pdbx_strand_id
1 'polypeptide(L)'
;MNDRERQDNELEFVKAAYEPTEAWCSNEGGLPTVHRSLKAGPLAWLLRISLPEHYPGGGEILHIELKVDEENTIDRRVAFQQQPALLKVCQQVAESLPGEEALYVVLNAAEQWIHENKDNFVNEYAQRKASDEDGHFIANTRDTHVCLGRKLIYSHHIISKRKRADILDFARQRTLTGFMKIGWPGIIIVEGSEEDCQLFYDGIKGWSWQYLVVRGEMQEKCKELEKSRRFPVFAEVSSMSVVANHCREVGLEALFRTSMKVYGTDDKDETGACFSKNNTEEMYGALLLVDHMNDGSSYRKWLRKVCHENNVLLMLQQFFPNDDYVKRPKIVVGLVGRNVKSVLKQWRTRKVDVDSKGKPCLERMMTVLVEGVLENVPRAEINWDEVGHDERFLNTTTDKVKRLAATIGGKEWRNAFEQL
;
A
#
# COMPACT_ATOMS: atom_id res chain seq x y z
N MET A 1 37.32 -17.16 8.76
CA MET A 1 36.25 -17.78 7.96
C MET A 1 36.88 -18.18 6.65
N ASN A 2 36.83 -19.46 6.29
CA ASN A 2 37.32 -19.89 4.97
C ASN A 2 36.30 -19.48 3.89
N ASP A 3 36.70 -19.43 2.62
CA ASP A 3 35.81 -19.00 1.53
C ASP A 3 34.54 -19.85 1.44
N ARG A 4 34.64 -21.13 1.79
CA ARG A 4 33.49 -22.04 1.80
C ARG A 4 32.42 -21.64 2.83
N GLU A 5 32.83 -21.31 4.05
CA GLU A 5 31.94 -20.81 5.11
C GLU A 5 31.27 -19.49 4.70
N ARG A 6 32.00 -18.61 3.99
CA ARG A 6 31.47 -17.34 3.47
C ARG A 6 30.40 -17.58 2.41
N GLN A 7 30.68 -18.46 1.45
CA GLN A 7 29.70 -18.88 0.45
C GLN A 7 28.44 -19.50 1.09
N ASP A 8 28.62 -20.40 2.07
CA ASP A 8 27.49 -21.06 2.73
C ASP A 8 26.61 -20.05 3.48
N ASN A 9 27.19 -19.01 4.09
CA ASN A 9 26.44 -17.90 4.71
C ASN A 9 25.63 -17.08 3.67
N GLU A 10 26.23 -16.76 2.52
CA GLU A 10 25.53 -16.04 1.44
C GLU A 10 24.35 -16.88 0.88
N LEU A 11 24.54 -18.20 0.76
CA LEU A 11 23.49 -19.13 0.33
C LEU A 11 22.37 -19.31 1.38
N GLU A 12 22.72 -19.32 2.66
CA GLU A 12 21.75 -19.36 3.77
C GLU A 12 20.91 -18.09 3.80
N PHE A 13 21.54 -16.93 3.62
CA PHE A 13 20.84 -15.65 3.49
C PHE A 13 19.78 -15.72 2.38
N VAL A 14 20.12 -16.23 1.20
CA VAL A 14 19.16 -16.33 0.08
C VAL A 14 17.97 -17.22 0.44
N LYS A 15 18.21 -18.37 1.08
CA LYS A 15 17.13 -19.29 1.51
C LYS A 15 16.22 -18.70 2.59
N ALA A 16 16.75 -17.79 3.42
CA ALA A 16 15.99 -17.14 4.49
C ALA A 16 15.25 -15.88 4.02
N ALA A 17 15.83 -15.14 3.07
CA ALA A 17 15.31 -13.86 2.60
C ALA A 17 14.25 -13.98 1.50
N TYR A 18 14.25 -15.07 0.74
CA TYR A 18 13.38 -15.26 -0.43
C TYR A 18 12.56 -16.55 -0.34
N GLU A 19 11.32 -16.51 -0.84
CA GLU A 19 10.51 -17.71 -1.02
C GLU A 19 11.12 -18.61 -2.12
N PRO A 20 10.92 -19.95 -2.08
CA PRO A 20 11.49 -20.86 -3.08
C PRO A 20 11.06 -20.60 -4.53
N THR A 21 9.96 -19.86 -4.73
CA THR A 21 9.47 -19.43 -6.04
C THR A 21 10.13 -18.13 -6.53
N GLU A 22 10.78 -17.39 -5.65
CA GLU A 22 11.43 -16.11 -5.94
C GLU A 22 12.94 -16.26 -6.12
N ALA A 23 13.57 -17.07 -5.27
CA ALA A 23 14.96 -17.47 -5.42
C ALA A 23 15.19 -18.90 -4.88
N TRP A 24 16.09 -19.65 -5.51
CA TRP A 24 16.50 -20.96 -5.02
C TRP A 24 17.97 -21.25 -5.29
N CYS A 25 18.54 -22.15 -4.52
CA CYS A 25 19.92 -22.60 -4.67
C CYS A 25 19.96 -23.98 -5.33
N SER A 26 20.88 -24.19 -6.26
CA SER A 26 21.23 -25.50 -6.81
C SER A 26 22.74 -25.70 -6.84
N ASN A 27 23.19 -26.88 -7.26
CA ASN A 27 24.59 -27.15 -7.53
C ASN A 27 24.71 -27.56 -9.01
N GLU A 28 25.35 -26.72 -9.82
CA GLU A 28 25.49 -26.90 -11.27
C GLU A 28 26.97 -26.98 -11.62
N GLY A 29 27.39 -28.08 -12.25
CA GLY A 29 28.80 -28.29 -12.60
C GLY A 29 29.76 -28.35 -11.41
N GLY A 30 29.27 -28.62 -10.19
CA GLY A 30 30.06 -28.65 -8.96
C GLY A 30 30.13 -27.30 -8.23
N LEU A 31 29.55 -26.25 -8.80
CA LEU A 31 29.50 -24.91 -8.20
C LEU A 31 28.12 -24.63 -7.57
N PRO A 32 28.07 -24.07 -6.35
CA PRO A 32 26.83 -23.52 -5.81
C PRO A 32 26.32 -22.40 -6.72
N THR A 33 25.04 -22.48 -7.09
CA THR A 33 24.40 -21.52 -7.99
C THR A 33 23.09 -21.04 -7.41
N VAL A 34 22.90 -19.71 -7.39
CA VAL A 34 21.65 -19.05 -7.02
C VAL A 34 20.87 -18.67 -8.27
N HIS A 35 19.58 -18.96 -8.26
CA HIS A 35 18.63 -18.58 -9.30
C HIS A 35 17.66 -17.57 -8.70
N ARG A 36 17.44 -16.45 -9.38
CA ARG A 36 16.54 -15.37 -8.95
C ARG A 36 15.56 -15.03 -10.08
N SER A 37 14.26 -15.16 -9.81
CA SER A 37 13.19 -14.75 -10.73
C SER A 37 12.92 -13.26 -10.62
N LEU A 38 13.26 -12.50 -11.66
CA LEU A 38 13.14 -11.06 -11.71
C LEU A 38 11.94 -10.66 -12.58
N LYS A 39 11.00 -9.89 -12.03
CA LYS A 39 9.77 -9.46 -12.71
C LYS A 39 9.65 -7.93 -12.77
N ALA A 40 9.40 -7.41 -13.96
CA ALA A 40 9.19 -5.98 -14.21
C ALA A 40 7.93 -5.77 -15.06
N GLY A 41 6.76 -5.78 -14.39
CA GLY A 41 5.47 -5.68 -15.09
C GLY A 41 5.26 -6.85 -16.05
N PRO A 42 5.16 -6.63 -17.37
CA PRO A 42 5.00 -7.71 -18.36
C PRO A 42 6.30 -8.47 -18.66
N LEU A 43 7.44 -8.07 -18.10
CA LEU A 43 8.75 -8.65 -18.41
C LEU A 43 9.24 -9.57 -17.29
N ALA A 44 9.89 -10.68 -17.66
CA ALA A 44 10.49 -11.61 -16.71
C ALA A 44 11.88 -12.09 -17.18
N TRP A 45 12.82 -12.20 -16.23
CA TRP A 45 14.15 -12.76 -16.43
C TRP A 45 14.52 -13.73 -15.31
N LEU A 46 15.39 -14.67 -15.61
CA LEU A 46 16.03 -15.56 -14.67
C LEU A 46 17.51 -15.19 -14.56
N LEU A 47 17.89 -14.63 -13.40
CA LEU A 47 19.26 -14.33 -13.04
C LEU A 47 19.89 -15.55 -12.38
N ARG A 48 21.03 -16.00 -12.91
CA ARG A 48 21.82 -17.12 -12.39
C ARG A 48 23.18 -16.60 -11.95
N ILE A 49 23.54 -16.93 -10.71
CA ILE A 49 24.80 -16.50 -10.11
C ILE A 49 25.50 -17.73 -9.54
N SER A 50 26.59 -18.15 -10.17
CA SER A 50 27.43 -19.24 -9.67
C SER A 50 28.59 -18.69 -8.85
N LEU A 51 28.88 -19.35 -7.73
CA LEU A 51 29.95 -19.00 -6.79
C LEU A 51 31.16 -19.91 -7.07
N PRO A 52 32.26 -19.40 -7.67
CA PRO A 52 33.47 -20.19 -7.91
C PRO A 52 34.14 -20.70 -6.63
N GLU A 53 34.97 -21.73 -6.72
CA GLU A 53 35.59 -22.37 -5.55
C GLU A 53 36.43 -21.39 -4.70
N HIS A 54 37.13 -20.44 -5.32
CA HIS A 54 37.97 -19.48 -4.62
C HIS A 54 37.32 -18.10 -4.46
N TYR A 55 36.03 -17.95 -4.75
CA TYR A 55 35.29 -16.75 -4.37
C TYR A 55 34.89 -16.85 -2.88
N PRO A 56 34.88 -15.75 -2.11
CA PRO A 56 35.31 -14.40 -2.50
C PRO A 56 36.81 -14.11 -2.33
N GLY A 57 37.54 -14.85 -1.50
CA GLY A 57 38.89 -14.48 -1.05
C GLY A 57 40.05 -14.71 -2.02
N GLY A 58 39.94 -15.64 -2.96
CA GLY A 58 40.99 -16.02 -3.91
C GLY A 58 41.03 -15.23 -5.22
N GLY A 59 40.28 -14.13 -5.32
CA GLY A 59 40.30 -13.24 -6.49
C GLY A 59 39.40 -13.66 -7.66
N GLU A 60 38.66 -14.78 -7.52
CA GLU A 60 37.55 -15.11 -8.41
C GLU A 60 36.32 -14.27 -8.04
N ILE A 61 35.56 -13.85 -9.05
CA ILE A 61 34.30 -13.10 -8.89
C ILE A 61 33.12 -13.98 -9.26
N LEU A 62 31.90 -13.57 -8.89
CA LEU A 62 30.68 -14.28 -9.22
C LEU A 62 30.51 -14.45 -10.74
N HIS A 63 30.13 -15.66 -11.16
CA HIS A 63 29.77 -15.93 -12.56
C HIS A 63 28.28 -15.64 -12.76
N ILE A 64 27.97 -14.61 -13.55
CA ILE A 64 26.61 -14.11 -13.70
C ILE A 64 26.10 -14.38 -15.11
N GLU A 65 24.97 -15.08 -15.19
CA GLU A 65 24.21 -15.26 -16.41
C GLU A 65 22.78 -14.72 -16.22
N LEU A 66 22.21 -14.15 -17.27
CA LEU A 66 20.84 -13.69 -17.27
C LEU A 66 20.13 -14.25 -18.49
N LYS A 67 18.98 -14.88 -18.31
CA LYS A 67 18.13 -15.40 -19.39
C LYS A 67 16.75 -14.77 -19.32
N VAL A 68 16.12 -14.55 -20.47
CA VAL A 68 14.70 -14.17 -20.51
C VAL A 68 13.86 -15.36 -20.08
N ASP A 69 12.89 -15.14 -19.18
CA ASP A 69 11.93 -16.16 -18.79
C ASP A 69 10.78 -16.15 -19.80
N GLU A 70 10.91 -16.98 -20.84
CA GLU A 70 9.96 -17.02 -21.96
C GLU A 70 8.54 -17.46 -21.58
N GLU A 71 8.40 -18.19 -20.48
CA GLU A 71 7.11 -18.69 -20.00
C GLU A 71 6.34 -17.61 -19.24
N ASN A 72 7.04 -16.76 -18.49
CA ASN A 72 6.42 -15.73 -17.65
C ASN A 72 6.50 -14.31 -18.24
N THR A 73 7.24 -14.10 -19.33
CA THR A 73 7.34 -12.81 -20.01
C THR A 73 6.28 -12.67 -21.12
N ILE A 74 5.59 -11.54 -21.14
CA ILE A 74 4.55 -11.23 -22.14
C ILE A 74 5.18 -10.57 -23.38
N ASP A 75 6.18 -9.69 -23.21
CA ASP A 75 6.90 -9.04 -24.31
C ASP A 75 8.35 -9.52 -24.39
N ARG A 76 8.53 -10.66 -25.07
CA ARG A 76 9.85 -11.30 -25.25
C ARG A 76 10.85 -10.37 -25.93
N ARG A 77 10.42 -9.54 -26.88
CA ARG A 77 11.32 -8.67 -27.65
C ARG A 77 11.91 -7.57 -26.77
N VAL A 78 11.09 -6.89 -25.96
CA VAL A 78 11.60 -5.91 -24.99
C VAL A 78 12.47 -6.60 -23.95
N ALA A 79 12.08 -7.78 -23.46
CA ALA A 79 12.89 -8.52 -22.50
C ALA A 79 14.29 -8.87 -23.05
N PHE A 80 14.41 -9.32 -24.31
CA PHE A 80 15.70 -9.58 -24.98
C PHE A 80 16.50 -8.29 -25.24
N GLN A 81 15.84 -7.18 -25.57
CA GLN A 81 16.50 -5.89 -25.81
C GLN A 81 17.14 -5.32 -24.53
N GLN A 82 16.50 -5.52 -23.38
CA GLN A 82 16.91 -4.98 -22.09
C GLN A 82 17.87 -5.91 -21.32
N GLN A 83 17.91 -7.20 -21.67
CA GLN A 83 18.76 -8.22 -21.05
C GLN A 83 20.26 -7.83 -20.99
N PRO A 84 20.91 -7.29 -22.04
CA PRO A 84 22.33 -6.96 -21.99
C PRO A 84 22.66 -5.84 -20.99
N ALA A 85 21.76 -4.86 -20.83
CA ALA A 85 21.97 -3.76 -19.90
C ALA A 85 21.85 -4.20 -18.44
N LEU A 86 20.85 -5.03 -18.13
CA LEU A 86 20.70 -5.64 -16.80
C LEU A 86 21.88 -6.55 -16.46
N LEU A 87 22.28 -7.43 -17.38
CA LEU A 87 23.45 -8.31 -17.19
C LEU A 87 24.72 -7.51 -16.91
N LYS A 88 24.95 -6.43 -17.66
CA LYS A 88 26.12 -5.57 -17.50
C LYS A 88 26.17 -4.93 -16.12
N VAL A 89 25.05 -4.45 -15.58
CA VAL A 89 25.01 -3.87 -14.23
C VAL A 89 25.38 -4.90 -13.17
N CYS A 90 24.82 -6.11 -13.26
CA CYS A 90 25.16 -7.20 -12.34
C CYS A 90 26.67 -7.55 -12.39
N GLN A 91 27.24 -7.65 -13.59
CA GLN A 91 28.67 -7.93 -13.80
C GLN A 91 29.56 -6.82 -13.23
N GLN A 92 29.25 -5.55 -13.50
CA GLN A 92 30.02 -4.41 -13.00
C GLN A 92 30.04 -4.35 -11.46
N VAL A 93 28.93 -4.69 -10.82
CA VAL A 93 28.86 -4.74 -9.35
C VAL A 93 29.74 -5.86 -8.79
N ALA A 94 29.69 -7.05 -9.37
CA ALA A 94 30.56 -8.16 -8.96
C ALA A 94 32.05 -7.83 -9.15
N GLU A 95 32.41 -7.20 -10.28
CA GLU A 95 33.78 -6.77 -10.57
C GLU A 95 34.28 -5.68 -9.61
N SER A 96 33.38 -4.88 -9.04
CA SER A 96 33.73 -3.80 -8.11
C SER A 96 34.06 -4.26 -6.68
N LEU A 97 33.81 -5.53 -6.36
CA LEU A 97 33.94 -6.11 -5.02
C LEU A 97 34.87 -7.34 -4.96
N PRO A 98 36.12 -7.26 -5.46
CA PRO A 98 37.04 -8.39 -5.38
C PRO A 98 37.42 -8.65 -3.91
N GLY A 99 37.41 -9.93 -3.49
CA GLY A 99 37.73 -10.30 -2.09
C GLY A 99 36.53 -10.27 -1.13
N GLU A 100 35.41 -9.68 -1.56
CA GLU A 100 34.22 -9.44 -0.72
C GLU A 100 33.00 -10.28 -1.15
N GLU A 101 32.05 -10.41 -0.22
CA GLU A 101 30.76 -11.09 -0.43
C GLU A 101 29.85 -10.18 -1.26
N ALA A 102 29.75 -10.45 -2.56
CA ALA A 102 29.07 -9.65 -3.55
C ALA A 102 27.65 -10.16 -3.91
N LEU A 103 27.24 -11.35 -3.47
CA LEU A 103 25.99 -11.98 -3.95
C LEU A 103 24.78 -11.11 -3.66
N TYR A 104 24.65 -10.66 -2.42
CA TYR A 104 23.54 -9.80 -2.01
C TYR A 104 23.54 -8.46 -2.75
N VAL A 105 24.73 -7.88 -2.96
CA VAL A 105 24.87 -6.58 -3.64
C VAL A 105 24.47 -6.69 -5.11
N VAL A 106 24.85 -7.79 -5.78
CA VAL A 106 24.44 -8.08 -7.17
C VAL A 106 22.93 -8.29 -7.27
N LEU A 107 22.31 -9.03 -6.34
CA LEU A 107 20.85 -9.23 -6.31
C LEU A 107 20.11 -7.89 -6.15
N ASN A 108 20.57 -7.04 -5.24
CA ASN A 108 20.00 -5.71 -5.04
C ASN A 108 20.19 -4.80 -6.26
N ALA A 109 21.36 -4.84 -6.89
CA ALA A 109 21.64 -4.06 -8.10
C ALA A 109 20.70 -4.44 -9.25
N ALA A 110 20.40 -5.73 -9.39
CA ALA A 110 19.43 -6.21 -10.37
C ALA A 110 18.01 -5.69 -10.09
N GLU A 111 17.57 -5.72 -8.82
CA GLU A 111 16.26 -5.21 -8.41
C GLU A 111 16.16 -3.68 -8.58
N GLN A 112 17.21 -2.95 -8.21
CA GLN A 112 17.30 -1.51 -8.39
C GLN A 112 17.24 -1.12 -9.87
N TRP A 113 18.01 -1.78 -10.72
CA TRP A 113 18.00 -1.52 -12.16
C TRP A 113 16.62 -1.74 -12.77
N ILE A 114 15.92 -2.81 -12.35
CA ILE A 114 14.54 -3.08 -12.78
C ILE A 114 13.59 -1.97 -12.32
N HIS A 115 13.74 -1.49 -11.08
CA HIS A 115 12.91 -0.42 -10.56
C HIS A 115 13.10 0.88 -11.35
N GLU A 116 14.35 1.24 -11.64
CA GLU A 116 14.72 2.46 -12.38
C GLU A 116 14.26 2.43 -13.84
N ASN A 117 14.19 1.26 -14.46
CA ASN A 117 13.80 1.12 -15.86
C ASN A 117 12.33 0.71 -16.04
N LYS A 118 11.57 0.60 -14.95
CA LYS A 118 10.18 0.10 -14.97
C LYS A 118 9.26 0.93 -15.86
N ASP A 119 9.41 2.24 -15.85
CA ASP A 119 8.57 3.15 -16.65
C ASP A 119 8.95 3.08 -18.14
N ASN A 120 10.22 2.83 -18.46
CA ASN A 120 10.67 2.61 -19.85
C ASN A 120 10.00 1.36 -20.44
N PHE A 121 9.87 0.28 -19.67
CA PHE A 121 9.22 -0.96 -20.11
C PHE A 121 7.73 -0.79 -20.40
N VAL A 122 7.03 -0.05 -19.54
CA VAL A 122 5.58 0.21 -19.68
C VAL A 122 5.31 1.13 -20.87
N ASN A 123 6.15 2.16 -21.05
CA ASN A 123 6.03 3.10 -22.17
C ASN A 123 6.34 2.43 -23.51
N GLU A 124 7.38 1.59 -23.58
CA GLU A 124 7.74 0.85 -24.80
C GLU A 124 6.68 -0.20 -25.17
N TYR A 125 6.09 -0.88 -24.18
CA TYR A 125 4.97 -1.80 -24.38
C TYR A 125 3.69 -1.08 -24.86
N ALA A 126 3.33 0.05 -24.26
CA ALA A 126 2.15 0.84 -24.62
C ALA A 126 2.26 1.44 -26.04
N GLN A 127 3.45 1.90 -26.43
CA GLN A 127 3.72 2.41 -27.77
C GLN A 127 3.63 1.33 -28.85
N ARG A 128 4.02 0.08 -28.55
CA ARG A 128 3.92 -1.04 -29.50
C ARG A 128 2.52 -1.64 -29.60
N LYS A 129 1.80 -1.73 -28.49
CA LYS A 129 0.37 -2.09 -28.48
C LYS A 129 -0.48 -1.15 -29.34
N ALA A 130 -0.04 0.10 -29.52
CA ALA A 130 -0.66 1.09 -30.39
C ALA A 130 -0.23 0.99 -31.87
N SER A 131 0.83 0.24 -32.21
CA SER A 131 1.31 0.10 -33.60
C SER A 131 0.85 -1.17 -34.31
N ASP A 132 0.31 -2.17 -33.59
CA ASP A 132 -0.16 -3.45 -34.16
C ASP A 132 -1.67 -3.48 -34.46
N GLU A 133 -2.43 -2.45 -34.08
CA GLU A 133 -3.87 -2.34 -34.36
C GLU A 133 -4.16 -0.98 -34.98
N ASP A 134 -4.18 -0.90 -36.32
CA ASP A 134 -4.63 0.31 -37.02
C ASP A 134 -5.99 0.06 -37.70
N GLY A 135 -6.97 0.89 -37.36
CA GLY A 135 -8.37 0.74 -37.77
C GLY A 135 -9.33 1.85 -37.33
N HIS A 136 -8.85 3.11 -37.27
CA HIS A 136 -9.59 4.38 -37.35
C HIS A 136 -10.62 4.76 -36.24
N PHE A 137 -10.35 5.85 -35.50
CA PHE A 137 -11.10 7.12 -35.63
C PHE A 137 -10.42 8.31 -34.90
N ILE A 138 -10.24 9.38 -35.68
CA ILE A 138 -10.18 10.83 -35.42
C ILE A 138 -9.18 11.43 -34.41
N ALA A 139 -8.32 12.27 -34.99
CA ALA A 139 -7.60 13.34 -34.33
C ALA A 139 -8.52 14.18 -33.43
N ASN A 140 -8.19 14.26 -32.14
CA ASN A 140 -8.72 15.34 -31.32
C ASN A 140 -7.59 16.05 -30.58
N THR A 141 -7.38 17.29 -31.02
CA THR A 141 -6.94 18.47 -30.26
C THR A 141 -5.97 18.26 -29.09
N ARG A 142 -4.77 18.85 -29.23
CA ARG A 142 -3.83 19.10 -28.13
C ARG A 142 -4.57 19.78 -26.97
N ASP A 143 -4.79 19.06 -25.89
CA ASP A 143 -5.14 19.66 -24.61
C ASP A 143 -3.85 19.78 -23.80
N THR A 144 -3.26 20.97 -23.81
CA THR A 144 -2.02 21.31 -23.09
C THR A 144 -2.30 21.44 -21.60
N HIS A 145 -2.70 20.34 -20.96
CA HIS A 145 -2.92 20.30 -19.51
C HIS A 145 -1.67 19.85 -18.77
N VAL A 146 -1.21 20.67 -17.84
CA VAL A 146 -0.10 20.37 -16.92
C VAL A 146 -0.70 19.82 -15.62
N CYS A 147 -0.09 18.76 -15.06
CA CYS A 147 -0.53 18.18 -13.78
C CYS A 147 0.18 18.86 -12.61
N LEU A 148 -0.57 19.59 -11.79
CA LEU A 148 -0.09 20.16 -10.53
C LEU A 148 -0.16 19.08 -9.45
N GLY A 149 0.98 18.79 -8.85
CA GLY A 149 1.14 17.85 -7.74
C GLY A 149 1.25 18.55 -6.40
N ARG A 150 0.71 17.90 -5.37
CA ARG A 150 0.90 18.29 -3.97
C ARG A 150 1.20 17.04 -3.16
N LYS A 151 2.34 17.01 -2.47
CA LYS A 151 2.71 15.89 -1.60
C LYS A 151 2.96 16.37 -0.18
N LEU A 152 2.40 15.64 0.77
CA LEU A 152 2.69 15.80 2.18
C LEU A 152 3.46 14.59 2.69
N ILE A 153 4.70 14.86 3.04
CA ILE A 153 5.71 13.88 3.44
C ILE A 153 5.89 13.98 4.96
N TYR A 154 5.71 12.85 5.64
CA TYR A 154 5.91 12.71 7.06
C TYR A 154 7.28 12.10 7.33
N SER A 155 8.02 12.68 8.27
CA SER A 155 9.27 12.15 8.79
C SER A 155 9.25 12.03 10.31
N HIS A 156 10.12 11.18 10.86
CA HIS A 156 10.29 11.06 12.32
C HIS A 156 10.66 12.43 12.96
N HIS A 157 11.62 13.14 12.37
CA HIS A 157 11.96 14.53 12.73
C HIS A 157 12.86 15.21 11.68
N ILE A 158 12.88 16.55 11.68
CA ILE A 158 13.79 17.38 10.88
C ILE A 158 14.48 18.39 11.81
N ILE A 159 15.69 18.06 12.29
CA ILE A 159 16.41 18.89 13.29
C ILE A 159 17.75 19.41 12.74
N SER A 160 18.47 18.60 11.96
CA SER A 160 19.80 18.94 11.45
C SER A 160 19.77 20.21 10.58
N LYS A 161 20.57 21.22 10.96
CA LYS A 161 20.70 22.47 10.20
C LYS A 161 21.13 22.23 8.75
N ARG A 162 22.06 21.28 8.54
CA ARG A 162 22.54 20.88 7.21
C ARG A 162 21.41 20.27 6.39
N LYS A 163 20.71 19.29 6.95
CA LYS A 163 19.57 18.65 6.28
C LYS A 163 18.50 19.68 5.89
N ARG A 164 18.18 20.65 6.77
CA ARG A 164 17.22 21.72 6.47
C ARG A 164 17.65 22.59 5.29
N ALA A 165 18.92 23.00 5.25
CA ALA A 165 19.47 23.76 4.13
C ALA A 165 19.39 22.96 2.83
N ASP A 166 19.77 21.67 2.87
CA ASP A 166 19.72 20.78 1.71
C ASP A 166 18.27 20.64 1.18
N ILE A 167 17.26 20.50 2.06
CA ILE A 167 15.85 20.43 1.64
C ILE A 167 15.40 21.75 0.97
N LEU A 168 15.77 22.91 1.55
CA LEU A 168 15.44 24.23 0.98
C LEU A 168 16.04 24.40 -0.42
N ASP A 169 17.31 24.02 -0.59
CA ASP A 169 18.01 24.14 -1.86
C ASP A 169 17.44 23.17 -2.90
N PHE A 170 17.11 21.95 -2.50
CA PHE A 170 16.54 20.94 -3.40
C PHE A 170 15.11 21.31 -3.86
N ALA A 171 14.29 21.87 -2.97
CA ALA A 171 12.98 22.42 -3.35
C ALA A 171 13.13 23.59 -4.34
N ARG A 172 14.09 24.50 -4.11
CA ARG A 172 14.35 25.65 -4.98
C ARG A 172 14.80 25.21 -6.38
N GLN A 173 15.71 24.24 -6.50
CA GLN A 173 16.20 23.72 -7.78
C GLN A 173 15.10 23.14 -8.66
N ARG A 174 14.03 22.64 -8.04
CA ARG A 174 12.86 22.04 -8.70
C ARG A 174 11.67 23.00 -8.82
N THR A 175 11.88 24.27 -8.50
CA THR A 175 10.84 25.31 -8.49
C THR A 175 9.62 24.94 -7.63
N LEU A 176 9.81 24.15 -6.57
CA LEU A 176 8.71 23.76 -5.68
C LEU A 176 8.38 24.87 -4.67
N THR A 177 7.11 24.93 -4.29
CA THR A 177 6.56 25.83 -3.27
C THR A 177 5.96 25.01 -2.13
N GLY A 178 5.73 25.60 -0.96
CA GLY A 178 5.21 24.89 0.22
C GLY A 178 6.01 25.18 1.48
N PHE A 179 6.21 24.18 2.35
CA PHE A 179 7.00 24.40 3.57
C PHE A 179 7.47 23.11 4.22
N MET A 180 8.51 23.22 5.05
CA MET A 180 8.91 22.18 5.99
C MET A 180 8.67 22.61 7.43
N LYS A 181 8.07 21.74 8.24
CA LYS A 181 7.97 21.89 9.70
C LYS A 181 9.10 21.14 10.37
N ILE A 182 9.90 21.87 11.14
CA ILE A 182 11.07 21.33 11.86
C ILE A 182 10.70 20.67 13.19
N GLY A 183 11.64 19.93 13.77
CA GLY A 183 11.45 19.23 15.04
C GLY A 183 10.63 17.94 14.89
N TRP A 184 9.82 17.63 15.89
CA TRP A 184 9.09 16.36 16.04
C TRP A 184 7.56 16.54 15.90
N PRO A 185 6.85 15.73 15.10
CA PRO A 185 7.36 15.07 13.90
C PRO A 185 7.80 16.12 12.86
N GLY A 186 8.59 15.72 11.88
CA GLY A 186 8.97 16.60 10.77
C GLY A 186 8.00 16.43 9.60
N ILE A 187 7.48 17.53 9.06
CA ILE A 187 6.51 17.52 7.95
C ILE A 187 7.08 18.30 6.78
N ILE A 188 6.87 17.84 5.55
CA ILE A 188 7.23 18.58 4.34
C ILE A 188 6.01 18.59 3.43
N ILE A 189 5.56 19.78 3.04
CA ILE A 189 4.54 19.97 2.01
C ILE A 189 5.23 20.58 0.81
N VAL A 190 5.10 19.93 -0.34
CA VAL A 190 5.55 20.44 -1.64
C VAL A 190 4.37 20.58 -2.58
N GLU A 191 4.41 21.64 -3.38
CA GLU A 191 3.47 21.97 -4.44
C GLU A 191 4.27 22.45 -5.66
N GLY A 192 3.98 21.87 -6.83
CA GLY A 192 4.63 22.18 -8.10
C GLY A 192 4.17 21.20 -9.19
N SER A 193 4.97 20.97 -10.23
CA SER A 193 4.63 19.90 -11.18
C SER A 193 4.59 18.54 -10.46
N GLU A 194 3.70 17.63 -10.85
CA GLU A 194 3.65 16.30 -10.21
C GLU A 194 4.98 15.56 -10.37
N GLU A 195 5.64 15.74 -11.51
CA GLU A 195 6.97 15.20 -11.78
C GLU A 195 8.01 15.74 -10.79
N ASP A 196 8.07 17.06 -10.59
CA ASP A 196 9.01 17.66 -9.64
C ASP A 196 8.71 17.29 -8.19
N CYS A 197 7.43 17.16 -7.81
CA CYS A 197 7.03 16.70 -6.48
C CYS A 197 7.49 15.27 -6.23
N GLN A 198 7.36 14.39 -7.23
CA GLN A 198 7.80 13.00 -7.16
C GLN A 198 9.33 12.91 -7.08
N LEU A 199 10.04 13.60 -7.98
CA LEU A 199 11.50 13.63 -7.99
C LEU A 199 12.09 14.24 -6.71
N PHE A 200 11.40 15.21 -6.10
CA PHE A 200 11.78 15.75 -4.81
C PHE A 200 11.66 14.70 -3.70
N TYR A 201 10.53 13.98 -3.63
CA TYR A 201 10.35 12.92 -2.64
C TYR A 201 11.39 11.81 -2.79
N ASP A 202 11.59 11.31 -4.02
CA ASP A 202 12.54 10.23 -4.29
C ASP A 202 13.98 10.65 -3.95
N GLY A 203 14.35 11.89 -4.27
CA GLY A 203 15.67 12.43 -3.93
C GLY A 203 15.89 12.54 -2.42
N ILE A 204 14.91 13.04 -1.65
CA ILE A 204 15.08 13.12 -0.19
C ILE A 204 14.96 11.75 0.49
N LYS A 205 14.24 10.78 -0.10
CA LYS A 205 14.04 9.44 0.47
C LYS A 205 15.35 8.67 0.64
N GLY A 206 16.34 8.91 -0.23
CA GLY A 206 17.69 8.33 -0.11
C GLY A 206 18.56 8.94 0.99
N TRP A 207 18.11 9.99 1.69
CA TRP A 207 18.90 10.58 2.77
C TRP A 207 18.75 9.80 4.08
N SER A 208 19.58 10.09 5.08
CA SER A 208 19.59 9.39 6.37
C SER A 208 18.36 9.72 7.24
N TRP A 209 17.23 9.04 7.00
CA TRP A 209 16.00 9.15 7.79
C TRP A 209 15.77 7.92 8.66
N GLN A 210 15.26 8.10 9.88
CA GLN A 210 14.75 6.98 10.69
C GLN A 210 13.38 6.48 10.20
N TYR A 211 12.56 7.40 9.69
CA TYR A 211 11.28 7.10 9.07
C TYR A 211 10.90 8.27 8.17
N LEU A 212 10.53 7.97 6.91
CA LEU A 212 10.03 8.93 5.94
C LEU A 212 8.95 8.24 5.09
N VAL A 213 7.80 8.88 4.91
CA VAL A 213 6.69 8.33 4.12
C VAL A 213 5.81 9.45 3.58
N VAL A 214 5.29 9.31 2.35
CA VAL A 214 4.22 10.19 1.88
C VAL A 214 2.91 9.77 2.55
N ARG A 215 2.21 10.72 3.17
CA ARG A 215 0.93 10.46 3.85
C ARG A 215 -0.27 11.13 3.20
N GLY A 216 -0.04 12.05 2.27
CA GLY A 216 -1.11 12.68 1.51
C GLY A 216 -0.57 13.13 0.16
N GLU A 217 -1.34 12.86 -0.89
CA GLU A 217 -1.05 13.33 -2.24
C GLU A 217 -2.33 13.87 -2.86
N MET A 218 -2.20 14.94 -3.65
CA MET A 218 -3.29 15.50 -4.41
C MET A 218 -2.76 15.95 -5.76
N GLN A 219 -3.46 15.55 -6.82
CA GLN A 219 -3.13 15.93 -8.20
C GLN A 219 -4.29 16.70 -8.82
N GLU A 220 -3.98 17.76 -9.54
CA GLU A 220 -4.96 18.64 -10.17
C GLU A 220 -4.52 18.96 -11.60
N LYS A 221 -5.39 18.69 -12.59
CA LYS A 221 -5.13 19.08 -13.97
C LYS A 221 -5.38 20.58 -14.12
N CYS A 222 -4.37 21.32 -14.53
CA CYS A 222 -4.45 22.76 -14.72
C CYS A 222 -3.97 23.17 -16.12
N LYS A 223 -4.30 24.39 -16.54
CA LYS A 223 -3.80 24.98 -17.80
C LYS A 223 -2.51 25.76 -17.58
N GLU A 224 -2.38 26.41 -16.42
CA GLU A 224 -1.22 27.20 -16.03
C GLU A 224 -0.84 26.86 -14.58
N LEU A 225 0.32 26.25 -14.40
CA LEU A 225 0.77 25.74 -13.11
C LEU A 225 0.89 26.86 -12.07
N GLU A 226 1.49 28.00 -12.45
CA GLU A 226 1.73 29.14 -11.54
C GLU A 226 0.45 29.78 -10.99
N LYS A 227 -0.64 29.81 -11.78
CA LYS A 227 -1.94 30.35 -11.33
C LYS A 227 -2.70 29.41 -10.41
N SER A 228 -2.38 28.12 -10.45
CA SER A 228 -3.01 27.07 -9.64
C SER A 228 -2.25 26.76 -8.35
N ARG A 229 -1.03 27.30 -8.18
CA ARG A 229 -0.27 27.22 -6.93
C ARG A 229 -0.95 28.00 -5.82
N ARG A 230 -0.92 27.44 -4.63
CA ARG A 230 -1.51 27.99 -3.42
C ARG A 230 -0.46 28.51 -2.45
N PHE A 231 0.77 28.02 -2.54
CA PHE A 231 1.90 28.51 -1.78
C PHE A 231 2.80 29.42 -2.62
N PRO A 232 3.16 30.62 -2.13
CA PRO A 232 3.97 31.56 -2.92
C PRO A 232 5.47 31.20 -2.95
N VAL A 233 5.98 30.57 -1.88
CA VAL A 233 7.40 30.20 -1.72
C VAL A 233 7.51 28.90 -0.94
N PHE A 234 8.70 28.27 -0.96
CA PHE A 234 9.03 27.17 -0.07
C PHE A 234 9.74 27.69 1.20
N ALA A 235 9.14 27.50 2.37
CA ALA A 235 9.60 28.12 3.63
C ALA A 235 9.80 27.12 4.79
N GLU A 236 10.59 27.51 5.80
CA GLU A 236 10.74 26.76 7.05
C GLU A 236 9.75 27.28 8.11
N VAL A 237 9.05 26.39 8.81
CA VAL A 237 8.12 26.72 9.89
C VAL A 237 8.40 25.92 11.17
N SER A 238 8.15 26.53 12.32
CA SER A 238 8.52 25.97 13.63
C SER A 238 7.42 25.16 14.33
N SER A 239 6.14 25.37 13.97
CA SER A 239 5.00 24.77 14.69
C SER A 239 4.00 24.10 13.75
N MET A 240 3.36 23.03 14.25
CA MET A 240 2.27 22.33 13.54
C MET A 240 1.01 23.18 13.40
N SER A 241 0.75 24.10 14.34
CA SER A 241 -0.38 25.03 14.24
C SER A 241 -0.24 25.98 13.05
N VAL A 242 0.99 26.40 12.74
CA VAL A 242 1.29 27.25 11.58
C VAL A 242 1.01 26.49 10.28
N VAL A 243 1.45 25.22 10.21
CA VAL A 243 1.15 24.33 9.08
C VAL A 243 -0.36 24.16 8.88
N ALA A 244 -1.09 23.83 9.95
CA ALA A 244 -2.54 23.61 9.89
C ALA A 244 -3.29 24.85 9.41
N ASN A 245 -2.91 26.04 9.91
CA ASN A 245 -3.51 27.30 9.51
C ASN A 245 -3.22 27.66 8.05
N HIS A 246 -1.96 27.51 7.60
CA HIS A 246 -1.60 27.74 6.19
C HIS A 246 -2.38 26.80 5.26
N CYS A 247 -2.49 25.51 5.60
CA CYS A 247 -3.30 24.58 4.82
C CYS A 247 -4.79 24.94 4.82
N ARG A 248 -5.34 25.45 5.93
CA ARG A 248 -6.75 25.89 5.99
C ARG A 248 -7.01 27.12 5.13
N GLU A 249 -6.19 28.15 5.26
CA GLU A 249 -6.33 29.42 4.52
C GLU A 249 -6.32 29.20 3.01
N VAL A 250 -5.51 28.24 2.55
CA VAL A 250 -5.42 27.91 1.14
C VAL A 250 -6.31 26.73 0.72
N GLY A 251 -7.23 26.25 1.57
CA GLY A 251 -8.17 25.18 1.22
C GLY A 251 -7.54 23.80 0.96
N LEU A 252 -6.39 23.52 1.58
CA LEU A 252 -5.69 22.24 1.61
C LEU A 252 -5.80 21.53 2.98
N GLU A 253 -6.77 21.92 3.81
CA GLU A 253 -7.00 21.33 5.14
C GLU A 253 -7.22 19.81 5.06
N ALA A 254 -7.93 19.32 4.03
CA ALA A 254 -8.16 17.89 3.82
C ALA A 254 -6.86 17.11 3.55
N LEU A 255 -5.92 17.69 2.78
CA LEU A 255 -4.60 17.10 2.54
C LEU A 255 -3.79 17.01 3.85
N PHE A 256 -3.84 18.09 4.65
CA PHE A 256 -3.18 18.13 5.96
C PHE A 256 -3.78 17.12 6.95
N ARG A 257 -5.11 17.05 7.09
CA ARG A 257 -5.80 16.10 7.98
C ARG A 257 -5.53 14.64 7.61
N THR A 258 -5.62 14.32 6.31
CA THR A 258 -5.29 12.99 5.75
C THR A 258 -3.88 12.58 6.17
N SER A 259 -2.93 13.51 6.07
CA SER A 259 -1.54 13.21 6.41
C SER A 259 -1.26 13.02 7.90
N MET A 260 -2.00 13.75 8.75
CA MET A 260 -1.84 13.66 10.19
C MET A 260 -2.53 12.41 10.75
N LYS A 261 -3.21 11.63 9.89
CA LYS A 261 -4.10 10.53 10.28
C LYS A 261 -5.15 11.01 11.30
N VAL A 262 -5.42 12.32 11.30
CA VAL A 262 -6.46 12.97 12.08
C VAL A 262 -7.66 12.99 11.17
N TYR A 263 -8.34 11.85 11.13
CA TYR A 263 -9.70 11.77 10.61
C TYR A 263 -10.61 12.30 11.72
N GLY A 264 -10.64 13.62 11.86
CA GLY A 264 -11.51 14.28 12.81
C GLY A 264 -12.94 14.30 12.27
N THR A 265 -13.84 13.67 13.02
CA THR A 265 -15.23 14.07 13.19
C THR A 265 -15.39 15.60 13.17
N ASP A 266 -16.53 16.08 12.67
CA ASP A 266 -16.97 17.49 12.63
C ASP A 266 -16.63 18.28 11.36
N ASP A 267 -17.40 18.01 10.29
CA ASP A 267 -17.99 19.06 9.45
C ASP A 267 -19.34 19.48 10.05
N LYS A 268 -19.33 19.97 11.30
CA LYS A 268 -20.46 20.70 11.86
C LYS A 268 -19.97 21.96 12.57
N ASP A 269 -20.65 23.04 12.18
CA ASP A 269 -20.72 24.35 12.80
C ASP A 269 -19.54 25.31 12.58
N GLU A 270 -19.51 25.91 11.39
CA GLU A 270 -19.76 27.35 11.26
C GLU A 270 -20.13 27.73 9.82
N THR A 271 -21.38 27.44 9.43
CA THR A 271 -22.16 28.37 8.60
C THR A 271 -23.63 28.08 8.85
N GLY A 272 -24.14 28.68 9.93
CA GLY A 272 -25.56 28.95 10.02
C GLY A 272 -25.94 29.96 8.94
N ALA A 273 -26.28 29.46 7.75
CA ALA A 273 -27.36 29.96 6.91
C ALA A 273 -27.31 29.30 5.53
N CYS A 274 -28.50 28.89 5.06
CA CYS A 274 -28.94 28.90 3.67
C CYS A 274 -28.90 27.56 2.87
N PHE A 275 -30.06 26.86 2.88
CA PHE A 275 -30.65 26.02 1.80
C PHE A 275 -29.90 24.73 1.37
N SER A 276 -30.51 23.62 0.95
CA SER A 276 -31.86 23.06 0.95
C SER A 276 -31.73 21.59 0.48
N LYS A 277 -32.57 20.70 1.01
CA LYS A 277 -33.05 19.39 0.51
C LYS A 277 -32.29 18.64 -0.63
N ASN A 278 -32.12 17.34 -0.36
CA ASN A 278 -32.04 16.18 -1.26
C ASN A 278 -30.66 15.77 -1.81
N ASN A 279 -30.00 14.83 -1.11
CA ASN A 279 -29.31 13.73 -1.78
C ASN A 279 -29.29 12.50 -0.85
N THR A 280 -30.23 11.58 -1.04
CA THR A 280 -30.26 10.28 -0.36
C THR A 280 -29.12 9.41 -0.90
N GLU A 281 -27.97 9.41 -0.24
CA GLU A 281 -26.88 8.49 -0.56
C GLU A 281 -27.26 7.06 -0.15
N GLU A 282 -27.70 6.24 -1.10
CA GLU A 282 -28.00 4.82 -0.87
C GLU A 282 -26.76 4.07 -0.33
N MET A 283 -26.90 3.46 0.84
CA MET A 283 -25.85 2.64 1.48
C MET A 283 -26.20 1.17 1.30
N TYR A 284 -25.20 0.30 1.09
CA TYR A 284 -25.41 -1.15 1.04
C TYR A 284 -25.01 -1.77 2.38
N GLY A 285 -25.74 -2.78 2.82
CA GLY A 285 -25.48 -3.47 4.08
C GLY A 285 -25.55 -4.99 3.93
N ALA A 286 -24.76 -5.71 4.73
CA ALA A 286 -24.87 -7.15 4.90
C ALA A 286 -24.73 -7.55 6.37
N LEU A 287 -25.59 -8.45 6.85
CA LEU A 287 -25.50 -9.09 8.16
C LEU A 287 -25.09 -10.55 7.97
N LEU A 288 -24.06 -10.97 8.70
CA LEU A 288 -23.43 -12.27 8.56
C LEU A 288 -23.35 -13.00 9.90
N LEU A 289 -23.43 -14.32 9.84
CA LEU A 289 -23.12 -15.23 10.94
C LEU A 289 -21.77 -15.91 10.66
N VAL A 290 -20.91 -15.90 11.66
CA VAL A 290 -19.64 -16.64 11.70
C VAL A 290 -19.75 -17.68 12.82
N ASP A 291 -19.62 -18.95 12.45
CA ASP A 291 -19.87 -20.09 13.35
C ASP A 291 -18.79 -20.25 14.42
N HIS A 292 -17.52 -20.16 14.02
CA HIS A 292 -16.37 -20.15 14.92
C HIS A 292 -15.16 -19.46 14.27
N MET A 293 -14.25 -18.94 15.09
CA MET A 293 -12.94 -18.44 14.68
C MET A 293 -11.87 -19.24 15.45
N ASN A 294 -11.00 -19.98 14.77
CA ASN A 294 -9.96 -20.77 15.45
C ASN A 294 -8.82 -19.87 15.95
N ASP A 295 -8.44 -18.85 15.18
CA ASP A 295 -7.61 -17.72 15.63
C ASP A 295 -8.41 -16.41 15.63
N GLY A 296 -9.21 -16.20 16.69
CA GLY A 296 -10.04 -15.00 16.82
C GLY A 296 -9.26 -13.69 16.79
N SER A 297 -8.01 -13.63 17.28
CA SER A 297 -7.26 -12.38 17.34
C SER A 297 -6.77 -11.96 15.95
N SER A 298 -6.20 -12.88 15.19
CA SER A 298 -5.74 -12.61 13.82
C SER A 298 -6.91 -12.36 12.88
N TYR A 299 -7.98 -13.14 13.01
CA TYR A 299 -9.20 -12.99 12.21
C TYR A 299 -9.82 -11.60 12.41
N ARG A 300 -10.02 -11.17 13.67
CA ARG A 300 -10.60 -9.85 13.97
C ARG A 300 -9.71 -8.71 13.48
N LYS A 301 -8.38 -8.84 13.64
CA LYS A 301 -7.41 -7.86 13.12
C LYS A 301 -7.50 -7.74 11.60
N TRP A 302 -7.63 -8.87 10.90
CA TRP A 302 -7.83 -8.90 9.46
C TRP A 302 -9.16 -8.26 9.05
N LEU A 303 -10.27 -8.63 9.70
CA LEU A 303 -11.59 -8.13 9.37
C LEU A 303 -11.68 -6.60 9.56
N ARG A 304 -11.14 -6.08 10.66
CA ARG A 304 -11.04 -4.62 10.91
C ARG A 304 -10.21 -3.92 9.83
N LYS A 305 -9.06 -4.50 9.46
CA LYS A 305 -8.18 -3.97 8.41
C LYS A 305 -8.91 -3.91 7.06
N VAL A 306 -9.57 -4.99 6.65
CA VAL A 306 -10.26 -5.04 5.35
C VAL A 306 -11.49 -4.12 5.30
N CYS A 307 -12.25 -4.03 6.40
CA CYS A 307 -13.37 -3.09 6.47
C CYS A 307 -12.89 -1.63 6.37
N HIS A 308 -11.80 -1.29 7.08
CA HIS A 308 -11.18 0.03 7.02
C HIS A 308 -10.65 0.36 5.62
N GLU A 309 -9.93 -0.57 4.98
CA GLU A 309 -9.40 -0.41 3.61
C GLU A 309 -10.48 -0.17 2.56
N ASN A 310 -11.69 -0.70 2.77
CA ASN A 310 -12.81 -0.56 1.84
C ASN A 310 -13.80 0.54 2.24
N ASN A 311 -13.54 1.30 3.32
CA ASN A 311 -14.47 2.28 3.90
C ASN A 311 -15.86 1.67 4.20
N VAL A 312 -15.84 0.50 4.85
CA VAL A 312 -17.02 -0.23 5.29
C VAL A 312 -17.07 -0.16 6.82
N LEU A 313 -18.18 0.31 7.36
CA LEU A 313 -18.47 0.31 8.79
C LEU A 313 -18.67 -1.14 9.24
N LEU A 314 -18.09 -1.47 10.39
CA LEU A 314 -18.05 -2.81 10.94
C LEU A 314 -18.79 -2.85 12.28
N MET A 315 -19.74 -3.76 12.39
CA MET A 315 -20.27 -4.25 13.66
C MET A 315 -19.75 -5.67 13.84
N LEU A 316 -19.13 -5.97 14.98
CA LEU A 316 -18.60 -7.30 15.29
C LEU A 316 -18.97 -7.66 16.73
N GLN A 317 -19.89 -8.60 16.89
CA GLN A 317 -20.45 -8.94 18.20
C GLN A 317 -20.51 -10.46 18.40
N GLN A 318 -20.18 -10.89 19.60
CA GLN A 318 -20.25 -12.27 20.06
C GLN A 318 -21.30 -12.40 21.16
N PHE A 319 -22.19 -13.38 21.07
CA PHE A 319 -23.28 -13.58 22.02
C PHE A 319 -23.58 -15.06 22.22
N PHE A 320 -24.21 -15.40 23.34
CA PHE A 320 -24.69 -16.75 23.64
C PHE A 320 -26.17 -16.83 23.23
N PRO A 321 -26.61 -17.81 22.42
CA PRO A 321 -28.01 -17.88 21.99
C PRO A 321 -28.97 -17.98 23.18
N ASN A 322 -29.94 -17.05 23.27
CA ASN A 322 -30.85 -16.89 24.42
C ASN A 322 -30.12 -16.65 25.76
N ASP A 323 -28.91 -16.11 25.70
CA ASP A 323 -27.99 -15.93 26.82
C ASP A 323 -27.73 -17.24 27.60
N ASP A 324 -27.83 -18.39 26.91
CA ASP A 324 -27.51 -19.73 27.43
C ASP A 324 -26.00 -19.99 27.31
N TYR A 325 -25.29 -19.72 28.39
CA TYR A 325 -23.82 -19.88 28.47
C TYR A 325 -23.32 -21.33 28.38
N VAL A 326 -24.22 -22.33 28.38
CA VAL A 326 -23.86 -23.74 28.14
C VAL A 326 -23.67 -24.00 26.64
N LYS A 327 -24.30 -23.19 25.79
CA LYS A 327 -24.15 -23.26 24.33
C LYS A 327 -22.89 -22.54 23.87
N ARG A 328 -22.41 -22.92 22.68
CA ARG A 328 -21.28 -22.22 22.06
C ARG A 328 -21.68 -20.80 21.68
N PRO A 329 -20.80 -19.80 21.89
CA PRO A 329 -21.07 -18.44 21.47
C PRO A 329 -21.14 -18.36 19.93
N LYS A 330 -22.07 -17.56 19.42
CA LYS A 330 -22.19 -17.22 18.01
C LYS A 330 -21.58 -15.85 17.76
N ILE A 331 -21.02 -15.64 16.57
CA ILE A 331 -20.44 -14.36 16.16
C ILE A 331 -21.27 -13.80 15.02
N VAL A 332 -21.74 -12.56 15.17
CA VAL A 332 -22.47 -11.83 14.15
C VAL A 332 -21.66 -10.63 13.70
N VAL A 333 -21.61 -10.45 12.39
CA VAL A 333 -20.88 -9.36 11.73
C VAL A 333 -21.83 -8.56 10.87
N GLY A 334 -21.94 -7.27 11.13
CA GLY A 334 -22.64 -6.31 10.28
C GLY A 334 -21.66 -5.48 9.48
N LEU A 335 -21.86 -5.39 8.17
CA LEU A 335 -21.07 -4.58 7.25
C LEU A 335 -21.97 -3.53 6.62
N VAL A 336 -21.56 -2.25 6.66
CA VAL A 336 -22.33 -1.15 6.05
C VAL A 336 -21.41 -0.22 5.27
N GLY A 337 -21.72 0.00 3.99
CA GLY A 337 -20.97 0.90 3.13
C GLY A 337 -21.13 0.58 1.64
N ARG A 338 -20.53 1.40 0.78
CA ARG A 338 -20.64 1.22 -0.68
C ARG A 338 -19.87 0.00 -1.20
N ASN A 339 -18.82 -0.41 -0.51
CA ASN A 339 -17.90 -1.46 -0.94
C ASN A 339 -18.07 -2.78 -0.17
N VAL A 340 -19.22 -3.02 0.47
CA VAL A 340 -19.49 -4.26 1.23
C VAL A 340 -19.25 -5.50 0.37
N LYS A 341 -19.66 -5.49 -0.91
CA LYS A 341 -19.42 -6.61 -1.83
C LYS A 341 -17.92 -6.91 -2.07
N SER A 342 -17.07 -5.88 -2.05
CA SER A 342 -15.61 -6.04 -2.13
C SER A 342 -15.06 -6.75 -0.89
N VAL A 343 -15.52 -6.34 0.31
CA VAL A 343 -15.16 -6.98 1.58
C VAL A 343 -15.59 -8.44 1.59
N LEU A 344 -16.83 -8.76 1.20
CA LEU A 344 -17.33 -10.13 1.12
C LEU A 344 -16.54 -11.01 0.15
N LYS A 345 -16.13 -10.45 -1.00
CA LYS A 345 -15.28 -11.17 -1.97
C LYS A 345 -13.90 -11.48 -1.39
N GLN A 346 -13.27 -10.52 -0.72
CA GLN A 346 -11.98 -10.73 -0.07
C GLN A 346 -12.09 -11.74 1.09
N TRP A 347 -13.20 -11.71 1.82
CA TRP A 347 -13.46 -12.64 2.91
C TRP A 347 -13.58 -14.09 2.43
N ARG A 348 -14.27 -14.35 1.32
CA ARG A 348 -14.41 -15.71 0.75
C ARG A 348 -13.14 -16.27 0.10
N THR A 349 -12.16 -15.42 -0.21
CA THR A 349 -11.01 -15.78 -1.06
C THR A 349 -9.67 -15.77 -0.33
N ARG A 350 -9.61 -15.22 0.89
CA ARG A 350 -8.39 -15.19 1.69
C ARG A 350 -8.37 -16.33 2.72
N LYS A 351 -7.15 -16.77 3.04
CA LYS A 351 -6.89 -17.71 4.14
C LYS A 351 -6.65 -16.91 5.40
N VAL A 352 -7.69 -16.74 6.20
CA VAL A 352 -7.69 -15.84 7.36
C VAL A 352 -7.83 -16.62 8.68
N ASP A 353 -8.35 -17.86 8.60
CA ASP A 353 -8.42 -18.79 9.71
C ASP A 353 -7.47 -19.98 9.50
N VAL A 354 -7.22 -20.73 10.57
CA VAL A 354 -6.41 -21.97 10.56
C VAL A 354 -7.29 -23.15 10.93
N ASP A 355 -7.13 -24.29 10.26
CA ASP A 355 -7.87 -25.50 10.63
C ASP A 355 -7.39 -26.07 11.99
N SER A 356 -8.08 -27.09 12.50
CA SER A 356 -7.71 -27.77 13.75
C SER A 356 -6.33 -28.46 13.72
N LYS A 357 -5.65 -28.46 12.57
CA LYS A 357 -4.29 -28.98 12.36
C LYS A 357 -3.28 -27.85 12.10
N GLY A 358 -3.67 -26.59 12.28
CA GLY A 358 -2.81 -25.41 12.13
C GLY A 358 -2.51 -25.00 10.69
N LYS A 359 -3.24 -25.53 9.69
CA LYS A 359 -3.05 -25.15 8.28
C LYS A 359 -3.97 -23.97 7.91
N PRO A 360 -3.49 -22.97 7.15
CA PRO A 360 -4.32 -21.87 6.69
C PRO A 360 -5.52 -22.39 5.86
N CYS A 361 -6.73 -22.17 6.35
CA CYS A 361 -7.97 -22.64 5.72
C CYS A 361 -8.66 -21.50 4.96
N LEU A 362 -9.33 -21.83 3.85
CA LEU A 362 -10.18 -20.87 3.15
C LEU A 362 -11.48 -20.71 3.93
N GLU A 363 -11.86 -19.48 4.21
CA GLU A 363 -13.11 -19.21 4.91
C GLU A 363 -14.30 -19.40 3.99
N ARG A 364 -14.84 -20.62 4.01
CA ARG A 364 -16.12 -20.98 3.40
C ARG A 364 -17.28 -20.96 4.40
N MET A 365 -17.04 -20.57 5.66
CA MET A 365 -17.96 -20.79 6.79
C MET A 365 -18.59 -19.50 7.36
N MET A 366 -18.78 -18.47 6.54
CA MET A 366 -19.67 -17.35 6.89
C MET A 366 -21.02 -17.51 6.17
N THR A 367 -22.11 -17.35 6.90
CA THR A 367 -23.47 -17.36 6.35
C THR A 367 -23.97 -15.93 6.23
N VAL A 368 -24.29 -15.48 5.02
CA VAL A 368 -24.96 -14.19 4.82
C VAL A 368 -26.43 -14.37 5.21
N LEU A 369 -26.88 -13.68 6.25
CA LEU A 369 -28.25 -13.77 6.76
C LEU A 369 -29.19 -12.86 5.97
N VAL A 370 -28.73 -11.64 5.67
CA VAL A 370 -29.45 -10.67 4.85
C VAL A 370 -28.44 -9.68 4.26
N GLU A 371 -28.67 -9.23 3.03
CA GLU A 371 -27.91 -8.14 2.40
C GLU A 371 -28.82 -7.32 1.48
N GLY A 372 -28.56 -6.02 1.36
CA GLY A 372 -29.45 -5.12 0.61
C GLY A 372 -29.08 -3.65 0.74
N VAL A 373 -29.82 -2.81 0.03
CA VAL A 373 -29.73 -1.35 0.19
C VAL A 373 -30.42 -0.96 1.49
N LEU A 374 -29.74 -0.17 2.31
CA LEU A 374 -30.24 0.36 3.58
C LEU A 374 -30.88 1.72 3.34
N GLU A 375 -32.15 1.84 3.69
CA GLU A 375 -32.93 3.06 3.50
C GLU A 375 -32.48 4.20 4.43
N ASN A 376 -32.06 3.89 5.66
CA ASN A 376 -31.57 4.86 6.64
C ASN A 376 -30.55 4.21 7.59
N VAL A 377 -29.28 4.64 7.54
CA VAL A 377 -28.23 4.21 8.47
C VAL A 377 -28.03 5.30 9.54
N PRO A 378 -28.33 5.07 10.82
CA PRO A 378 -28.16 6.07 11.87
C PRO A 378 -26.69 6.20 12.27
N ARG A 379 -25.91 6.87 11.42
CA ARG A 379 -24.45 7.06 11.58
C ARG A 379 -24.07 7.78 12.88
N ALA A 380 -24.93 8.68 13.38
CA ALA A 380 -24.67 9.47 14.59
C ALA A 380 -25.08 8.78 15.89
N GLU A 381 -25.93 7.74 15.83
CA GLU A 381 -26.44 7.06 17.03
C GLU A 381 -25.58 5.87 17.45
N ILE A 382 -24.66 5.44 16.60
CA ILE A 382 -23.82 4.26 16.81
C ILE A 382 -22.37 4.67 16.89
N ASN A 383 -21.74 4.36 18.03
CA ASN A 383 -20.30 4.42 18.16
C ASN A 383 -19.68 3.19 17.49
N TRP A 384 -19.29 3.33 16.21
CA TRP A 384 -18.72 2.24 15.40
C TRP A 384 -17.38 1.73 15.94
N ASP A 385 -16.62 2.56 16.64
CA ASP A 385 -15.38 2.14 17.31
C ASP A 385 -15.66 1.16 18.45
N GLU A 386 -16.71 1.42 19.24
CA GLU A 386 -17.14 0.51 20.31
C GLU A 386 -17.71 -0.80 19.75
N VAL A 387 -18.55 -0.75 18.71
CA VAL A 387 -19.27 -1.95 18.25
C VAL A 387 -18.48 -2.82 17.26
N GLY A 388 -17.40 -2.31 16.67
CA GLY A 388 -16.61 -3.02 15.65
C GLY A 388 -15.13 -3.19 15.96
N HIS A 389 -14.54 -2.27 16.75
CA HIS A 389 -13.08 -2.16 16.87
C HIS A 389 -12.55 -2.51 18.26
N ASP A 390 -13.29 -2.15 19.32
CA ASP A 390 -12.86 -2.38 20.70
C ASP A 390 -13.23 -3.78 21.21
N GLU A 391 -12.21 -4.57 21.57
CA GLU A 391 -12.39 -5.96 22.05
C GLU A 391 -13.18 -6.04 23.35
N ARG A 392 -13.23 -4.96 24.15
CA ARG A 392 -13.97 -4.90 25.43
C ARG A 392 -15.48 -5.04 25.22
N PHE A 393 -15.97 -4.66 24.06
CA PHE A 393 -17.40 -4.70 23.71
C PHE A 393 -17.74 -5.85 22.75
N LEU A 394 -16.80 -6.78 22.54
CA LEU A 394 -17.02 -7.93 21.67
C LEU A 394 -18.09 -8.87 22.23
N ASN A 395 -18.03 -9.20 23.52
CA ASN A 395 -19.04 -10.05 24.16
C ASN A 395 -20.24 -9.23 24.60
N THR A 396 -21.43 -9.65 24.20
CA THR A 396 -22.66 -8.96 24.60
C THR A 396 -23.88 -9.88 24.68
N THR A 397 -25.01 -9.33 25.16
CA THR A 397 -26.27 -10.07 25.28
C THR A 397 -27.01 -10.14 23.96
N THR A 398 -27.80 -11.20 23.79
CA THR A 398 -28.65 -11.41 22.60
C THR A 398 -29.52 -10.17 22.31
N ASP A 399 -30.08 -9.57 23.36
CA ASP A 399 -30.90 -8.35 23.26
C ASP A 399 -30.12 -7.13 22.76
N LYS A 400 -28.85 -6.98 23.13
CA LYS A 400 -28.03 -5.86 22.65
C LYS A 400 -27.71 -6.02 21.17
N VAL A 401 -27.36 -7.22 20.72
CA VAL A 401 -27.12 -7.50 19.28
C VAL A 401 -28.40 -7.26 18.47
N LYS A 402 -29.54 -7.72 18.97
CA LYS A 402 -30.85 -7.48 18.35
C LYS A 402 -31.18 -6.00 18.20
N ARG A 403 -30.91 -5.19 19.23
CA ARG A 403 -31.08 -3.73 19.17
C ARG A 403 -30.13 -3.12 18.13
N LEU A 404 -28.85 -3.48 18.13
CA LEU A 404 -27.88 -3.00 17.16
C LEU A 404 -28.27 -3.36 15.72
N ALA A 405 -28.68 -4.60 15.47
CA ALA A 405 -29.15 -5.05 14.15
C ALA A 405 -30.37 -4.24 13.68
N ALA A 406 -31.34 -4.00 14.58
CA ALA A 406 -32.52 -3.19 14.29
C ALA A 406 -32.18 -1.71 14.00
N THR A 407 -31.24 -1.15 14.76
CA THR A 407 -30.78 0.23 14.58
C THR A 407 -30.00 0.37 13.26
N ILE A 408 -29.13 -0.57 12.91
CA ILE A 408 -28.27 -0.49 11.71
C ILE A 408 -29.02 -0.79 10.42
N GLY A 409 -29.72 -1.92 10.36
CA GLY A 409 -30.34 -2.43 9.13
C GLY A 409 -31.85 -2.60 9.22
N GLY A 410 -32.49 -1.92 10.16
CA GLY A 410 -33.93 -1.86 10.28
C GLY A 410 -34.57 -3.20 10.61
N LYS A 411 -35.83 -3.35 10.18
CA LYS A 411 -36.64 -4.54 10.46
C LYS A 411 -36.06 -5.80 9.81
N GLU A 412 -35.41 -5.68 8.65
CA GLU A 412 -34.86 -6.83 7.93
C GLU A 412 -33.71 -7.49 8.69
N TRP A 413 -32.74 -6.71 9.17
CA TRP A 413 -31.63 -7.22 9.97
C TRP A 413 -32.10 -7.76 11.32
N ARG A 414 -33.08 -7.10 11.94
CA ARG A 414 -33.71 -7.60 13.16
C ARG A 414 -34.35 -8.97 12.96
N ASN A 415 -35.18 -9.12 11.93
CA ASN A 415 -35.89 -10.37 11.65
C ASN A 415 -34.91 -11.50 11.28
N ALA A 416 -33.87 -11.18 10.50
CA ALA A 416 -32.82 -12.14 10.15
C ALA A 416 -32.03 -12.60 11.40
N PHE A 417 -31.75 -11.70 12.34
CA PHE A 417 -31.10 -12.04 13.61
C PHE A 417 -32.00 -12.87 14.53
N GLU A 418 -33.30 -12.58 14.62
CA GLU A 418 -34.26 -13.32 15.45
C GLU A 418 -34.46 -14.79 15.02
N GLN A 419 -34.00 -15.17 13.83
CA GLN A 419 -34.03 -16.55 13.31
C GLN A 419 -32.79 -17.38 13.69
N LEU A 420 -31.79 -16.78 14.34
CA LEU A 420 -30.56 -17.44 14.81
C LEU A 420 -30.73 -18.12 16.17
#